data_AF-A0A3N4KEQ0-F1
#
_entry.id   AF-A0A3N4KEQ0-F1
#
_cell.length_a   1.000
_cell.length_b   1.000
_cell.length_c   1.000
_cell.angle_alpha   90.00
_cell.angle_beta   90.00
_cell.angle_gamma   90.00
#
_symmetry.space_group_name_H-M   'P 1'
#
loop_
_entity.id
_entity.type
_entity.pdbx_description
1 polymer ?
#
loop_
_entity_poly.entity_id
_entity_poly.type
_entity_poly.pdbx_seq_one_letter_code
_entity_poly.pdbx_strand_id
1 'polypeptide(L)'
;MPNIVSTQRTGNWKLAALALFLSGALAIPAPDASSTDAAASSTATTEPFPYEVSTLTDADVEEYPEISFDDTVYTEADPSSKRSVSDLVCKVISADSKWPSSKIWGIVNFLTGKKLIPTVPLAAPCYNGEYYNATRCAEITASWHDSDLHDQDPTSIMSPFYQGATCMPTTDPTGSCTLGGYPNYVIKAKTVFDIQVAVNFARNFGVRLVVKNTGHDFSGKSSGANSISVWTHFFNDIKHIPKFNRLGWSGPAFKVGAGVQGRDVYAAAKAQGLAVVGGEGMTVGYAGGYLAGGGHSPLSSIYGMGADHVLEYEVVTGDGRFVTANAQKNSDLFWALRGGGGSTFGIVTSVIVKAYPDLPVTTATFSFSSTDLDAFWDAVKVYFNTFVTNADAGTYSYFSIFTGTFNMAPFFAPNLSAAEVTGLLQPLFDKLDSLNIEYTPVITEHESFFDAWQASFPKELVGYTTVQTASRLFPRANWVDDATFDKTFAVIRSVIEEQGMLLGFNMKNEFPGGGESDNSVNPAWRQSVLHAIGAASWDASATSEEIQAKRDYLTNVQMQKWRDVTPGSGAYLGESDIQEPNFQQAFYGENYARLYQLKQRFDPKGVFYARTAVGSEDWTLDLEGRLCPN
;
A
#
# COMPACT_ATOMS: atom_id res chain seq x y z
N MET A 1 -10.51 44.85 -19.36
CA MET A 1 -9.70 45.23 -18.18
C MET A 1 -9.09 43.95 -17.64
N PRO A 2 -7.77 43.77 -17.64
CA PRO A 2 -7.16 42.55 -17.14
C PRO A 2 -7.15 42.58 -15.61
N ASN A 3 -7.75 41.57 -14.98
CA ASN A 3 -7.71 41.37 -13.55
C ASN A 3 -6.34 40.80 -13.16
N ILE A 4 -5.58 41.60 -12.43
CA ILE A 4 -4.35 41.22 -11.75
C ILE A 4 -4.75 40.30 -10.58
N VAL A 5 -4.42 39.02 -10.70
CA VAL A 5 -4.44 38.09 -9.56
C VAL A 5 -3.22 38.43 -8.71
N SER A 6 -3.45 39.08 -7.57
CA SER A 6 -2.47 39.32 -6.53
C SER A 6 -2.05 37.98 -5.90
N THR A 7 -0.86 37.50 -6.24
CA THR A 7 -0.12 36.47 -5.50
C THR A 7 0.37 37.07 -4.18
N GLN A 8 -0.48 37.08 -3.15
CA GLN A 8 -0.03 37.39 -1.78
C GLN A 8 0.82 36.22 -1.25
N ARG A 9 2.13 36.45 -1.10
CA ARG A 9 3.06 35.56 -0.36
C ARG A 9 2.60 35.46 1.10
N THR A 10 1.89 34.38 1.44
CA THR A 10 1.56 34.01 2.83
C THR A 10 2.70 33.24 3.54
N GLY A 11 3.87 33.09 2.90
CA GLY A 11 4.98 32.26 3.38
C GLY A 11 5.93 32.92 4.40
N ASN A 12 6.29 34.19 4.23
CA ASN A 12 7.45 34.79 4.92
C ASN A 12 7.44 34.71 6.45
N TRP A 13 6.29 34.88 7.11
CA TRP A 13 6.25 34.91 8.57
C TRP A 13 6.22 33.51 9.21
N LYS A 14 5.66 32.51 8.52
CA LYS A 14 5.65 31.11 8.99
C LYS A 14 7.03 30.49 8.87
N LEU A 15 7.79 30.86 7.84
CA LEU A 15 9.18 30.44 7.61
C LEU A 15 10.12 31.02 8.66
N ALA A 16 10.02 32.33 8.92
CA ALA A 16 10.75 32.99 9.99
C ALA A 16 10.42 32.39 11.37
N ALA A 17 9.15 32.11 11.66
CA ALA A 17 8.77 31.41 12.88
C ALA A 17 9.40 30.00 12.95
N LEU A 18 9.21 29.17 11.92
CA LEU A 18 9.69 27.79 11.88
C LEU A 18 11.21 27.70 12.08
N ALA A 19 11.98 28.64 11.56
CA ALA A 19 13.44 28.62 11.68
C ALA A 19 14.02 29.27 12.94
N LEU A 20 13.41 30.35 13.42
CA LEU A 20 13.76 30.95 14.72
C LEU A 20 13.51 29.97 15.87
N PHE A 21 12.55 29.06 15.71
CA PHE A 21 12.19 28.10 16.75
C PHE A 21 13.06 26.84 16.81
N LEU A 22 13.57 26.36 15.69
CA LEU A 22 14.45 25.18 15.67
C LEU A 22 15.89 25.49 16.12
N SER A 23 16.31 26.75 16.03
CA SER A 23 17.63 27.24 16.44
C SER A 23 17.72 27.67 17.92
N GLY A 24 16.61 27.61 18.68
CA GLY A 24 16.60 27.91 20.12
C GLY A 24 16.77 29.39 20.51
N ALA A 25 16.70 30.34 19.58
CA ALA A 25 16.92 31.77 19.85
C ALA A 25 15.61 32.59 19.83
N LEU A 26 15.28 33.23 20.95
CA LEU A 26 14.15 34.16 21.11
C LEU A 26 14.54 35.58 20.67
N ALA A 27 14.37 35.95 19.40
CA ALA A 27 14.18 37.34 18.98
C ALA A 27 13.64 37.44 17.54
N ILE A 28 12.65 38.32 17.32
CA ILE A 28 12.03 38.62 16.03
C ILE A 28 12.57 39.98 15.53
N PRO A 29 13.14 40.09 14.32
CA PRO A 29 13.22 41.36 13.61
C PRO A 29 12.23 41.43 12.43
N ALA A 30 11.80 42.66 12.11
CA ALA A 30 10.84 43.03 11.08
C ALA A 30 11.49 43.08 9.67
N PRO A 31 10.71 43.01 8.56
CA PRO A 31 11.26 42.79 7.22
C PRO A 31 11.70 44.07 6.52
N ASP A 32 12.75 43.94 5.70
CA ASP A 32 13.09 44.87 4.61
C ASP A 32 13.01 44.14 3.26
N ALA A 33 12.59 44.87 2.23
CA ALA A 33 12.21 44.33 0.93
C ALA A 33 13.25 44.61 -0.18
N SER A 34 13.68 43.57 -0.90
CA SER A 34 14.06 43.50 -2.34
C SER A 34 14.85 42.18 -2.54
N SER A 35 14.84 41.43 -3.64
CA SER A 35 14.71 41.77 -5.06
C SER A 35 14.34 40.55 -5.93
N THR A 36 13.63 40.85 -7.03
CA THR A 36 13.56 40.32 -8.42
C THR A 36 13.78 38.84 -8.81
N ASP A 37 12.78 38.37 -9.57
CA ASP A 37 12.65 37.09 -10.28
C ASP A 37 13.64 36.86 -11.44
N ALA A 38 13.93 35.59 -11.72
CA ALA A 38 14.30 35.10 -13.04
C ALA A 38 13.46 33.85 -13.40
N ALA A 39 12.69 33.96 -14.49
CA ALA A 39 11.86 32.91 -15.05
C ALA A 39 12.66 31.98 -15.96
N ALA A 40 12.37 30.67 -15.96
CA ALA A 40 12.74 29.77 -17.06
C ALA A 40 11.80 28.57 -17.24
N SER A 41 11.28 28.51 -18.47
CA SER A 41 10.97 27.34 -19.31
C SER A 41 9.83 26.37 -18.92
N SER A 42 8.72 26.52 -19.66
CA SER A 42 7.56 25.62 -19.69
C SER A 42 7.86 24.28 -20.37
N THR A 43 7.94 23.20 -19.57
CA THR A 43 7.42 21.90 -19.97
C THR A 43 5.99 21.82 -19.43
N ALA A 44 5.00 21.54 -20.27
CA ALA A 44 3.60 21.55 -19.85
C ALA A 44 3.31 20.41 -18.86
N THR A 45 3.51 20.66 -17.57
CA THR A 45 3.05 19.83 -16.47
C THR A 45 1.54 19.93 -16.38
N THR A 46 0.89 18.85 -15.94
CA THR A 46 -0.55 18.93 -15.62
C THR A 46 -0.70 19.90 -14.46
N GLU A 47 -1.73 20.75 -14.51
CA GLU A 47 -2.02 21.71 -13.44
C GLU A 47 -1.98 21.03 -12.04
N PRO A 48 -1.28 21.63 -11.06
CA PRO A 48 -1.24 21.11 -9.70
C PRO A 48 -2.64 21.10 -9.08
N PHE A 49 -2.90 20.16 -8.19
CA PHE A 49 -4.08 20.25 -7.33
C PHE A 49 -3.93 21.43 -6.36
N PRO A 50 -5.03 22.01 -5.83
CA PRO A 50 -4.95 23.14 -4.91
C PRO A 50 -4.04 22.91 -3.70
N TYR A 51 -4.00 21.68 -3.18
CA TYR A 51 -3.14 21.31 -2.05
C TYR A 51 -1.66 21.17 -2.41
N GLU A 52 -1.31 21.11 -3.69
CA GLU A 52 0.06 21.05 -4.21
C GLU A 52 0.68 22.44 -4.45
N VAL A 53 -0.11 23.50 -4.36
CA VAL A 53 0.36 24.88 -4.55
C VAL A 53 1.04 25.42 -3.29
N SER A 54 0.58 25.00 -2.10
CA SER A 54 1.17 25.40 -0.83
C SER A 54 2.37 24.51 -0.50
N THR A 55 3.58 25.01 -0.80
CA THR A 55 4.85 24.29 -0.66
C THR A 55 5.92 25.17 0.01
N LEU A 56 6.93 24.53 0.60
CA LEU A 56 8.24 25.10 0.85
C LEU A 56 9.07 24.98 -0.43
N THR A 57 9.76 26.06 -0.80
CA THR A 57 10.75 26.13 -1.89
C THR A 57 12.16 26.32 -1.36
N ASP A 58 13.20 26.13 -2.19
CA ASP A 58 14.59 26.34 -1.75
C ASP A 58 14.80 27.79 -1.24
N ALA A 59 14.18 28.77 -1.90
CA ALA A 59 14.23 30.19 -1.49
C ALA A 59 13.54 30.45 -0.14
N ASP A 60 12.54 29.64 0.23
CA ASP A 60 11.84 29.79 1.50
C ASP A 60 12.69 29.33 2.71
N VAL A 61 13.69 28.48 2.47
CA VAL A 61 14.50 27.83 3.52
C VAL A 61 15.98 28.20 3.48
N GLU A 62 16.40 29.03 2.52
CA GLU A 62 17.80 29.44 2.28
C GLU A 62 18.46 30.10 3.51
N GLU A 63 17.70 30.87 4.29
CA GLU A 63 18.19 31.54 5.50
C GLU A 63 18.10 30.66 6.77
N TYR A 64 17.60 29.43 6.64
CA TYR A 64 17.08 28.65 7.75
C TYR A 64 17.59 27.20 7.75
N PRO A 65 18.85 26.96 8.16
CA PRO A 65 19.51 25.64 8.07
C PRO A 65 18.78 24.53 8.85
N GLU A 66 17.97 24.91 9.84
CA GLU A 66 17.20 23.98 10.66
C GLU A 66 15.95 23.41 9.95
N ILE A 67 15.51 24.03 8.86
CA ILE A 67 14.44 23.53 7.97
C ILE A 67 14.89 23.45 6.53
N SER A 68 16.18 23.68 6.28
CA SER A 68 16.73 23.55 4.96
C SER A 68 16.49 22.14 4.46
N PHE A 69 16.28 22.05 3.16
CA PHE A 69 16.29 20.76 2.52
C PHE A 69 17.67 20.13 2.66
N ASP A 70 17.71 18.81 2.57
CA ASP A 70 18.96 18.08 2.58
C ASP A 70 19.58 18.10 1.17
N ASP A 71 20.67 18.83 1.00
CA ASP A 71 21.34 18.97 -0.31
C ASP A 71 22.25 17.79 -0.65
N THR A 72 22.46 16.86 0.28
CA THR A 72 23.34 15.69 0.07
C THR A 72 22.91 14.80 -1.09
N VAL A 73 21.64 14.88 -1.51
CA VAL A 73 21.07 14.13 -2.65
C VAL A 73 21.52 14.70 -4.02
N TYR A 74 21.88 15.99 -4.09
CA TYR A 74 22.10 16.73 -5.35
C TYR A 74 23.51 17.30 -5.53
N THR A 75 24.34 17.32 -4.49
CA THR A 75 25.80 17.48 -4.67
C THR A 75 26.35 16.24 -5.38
N GLU A 76 27.37 16.38 -6.25
CA GLU A 76 28.09 15.25 -6.86
C GLU A 76 28.78 14.40 -5.77
N ALA A 77 28.00 13.65 -5.00
CA ALA A 77 28.49 12.56 -4.20
C ALA A 77 28.93 11.49 -5.18
N ASP A 78 30.20 11.09 -5.09
CA ASP A 78 30.74 9.95 -5.79
C ASP A 78 29.74 8.79 -5.68
N PRO A 79 29.22 8.20 -6.77
CA PRO A 79 28.31 7.07 -6.71
C PRO A 79 28.92 5.83 -6.01
N SER A 80 30.23 5.86 -5.71
CA SER A 80 30.94 4.88 -4.87
C SER A 80 30.96 5.21 -3.37
N SER A 81 30.60 6.44 -2.97
CA SER A 81 30.46 6.89 -1.57
C SER A 81 29.21 6.28 -0.93
N LYS A 82 29.26 4.99 -0.63
CA LYS A 82 28.29 4.33 0.24
C LYS A 82 28.39 4.95 1.63
N ARG A 83 27.32 5.57 2.11
CA ARG A 83 27.25 5.95 3.53
C ARG A 83 27.21 4.67 4.35
N SER A 84 28.10 4.58 5.34
CA SER A 84 28.15 3.44 6.26
C SER A 84 26.95 3.50 7.20
N VAL A 85 26.36 2.34 7.54
CA VAL A 85 25.32 2.20 8.59
C VAL A 85 25.73 2.91 9.90
N SER A 86 27.04 3.08 10.13
CA SER A 86 27.62 3.83 11.26
C SER A 86 27.17 5.30 11.38
N ASP A 87 26.62 5.89 10.32
CA ASP A 87 26.17 7.29 10.33
C ASP A 87 24.71 7.45 10.75
N LEU A 88 23.95 6.35 10.80
CA LEU A 88 22.60 6.34 11.34
C LEU A 88 22.65 6.39 12.87
N VAL A 89 21.63 7.00 13.47
CA VAL A 89 21.47 7.08 14.92
C VAL A 89 20.09 6.57 15.30
N CYS A 90 19.98 6.02 16.51
CA CYS A 90 18.69 5.60 17.03
C CYS A 90 17.69 6.75 17.02
N LYS A 91 16.46 6.45 16.61
CA LYS A 91 15.33 7.38 16.68
C LYS A 91 15.00 7.69 18.14
N VAL A 92 14.53 8.90 18.37
CA VAL A 92 14.12 9.39 19.69
C VAL A 92 12.74 8.81 20.02
N ILE A 93 12.55 8.36 21.25
CA ILE A 93 11.27 7.85 21.76
C ILE A 93 10.70 8.76 22.84
N SER A 94 9.40 8.62 23.16
CA SER A 94 8.74 9.54 24.10
C SER A 94 9.27 9.50 25.54
N ALA A 95 10.01 8.44 25.90
CA ALA A 95 10.67 8.31 27.19
C ALA A 95 12.02 9.08 27.27
N ASP A 96 12.58 9.52 26.14
CA ASP A 96 13.88 10.19 26.13
C ASP A 96 13.80 11.64 26.57
N SER A 97 14.86 12.13 27.22
CA SER A 97 15.06 13.56 27.47
C SER A 97 15.17 14.40 26.19
N LYS A 98 15.53 13.76 25.06
CA LYS A 98 15.60 14.39 23.73
C LYS A 98 14.25 14.42 23.00
N TRP A 99 13.20 13.78 23.54
CA TRP A 99 11.87 13.84 22.92
C TRP A 99 11.40 15.30 22.81
N PRO A 100 10.83 15.73 21.68
CA PRO A 100 10.39 17.10 21.52
C PRO A 100 9.41 17.52 22.62
N SER A 101 9.69 18.68 23.24
CA SER A 101 8.84 19.23 24.31
C SER A 101 7.47 19.63 23.80
N SER A 102 6.50 19.82 24.71
CA SER A 102 5.15 20.31 24.36
C SER A 102 5.16 21.63 23.59
N LYS A 103 6.13 22.52 23.85
CA LYS A 103 6.32 23.77 23.10
C LYS A 103 6.68 23.50 21.63
N ILE A 104 7.57 22.53 21.40
CA ILE A 104 8.00 22.13 20.05
C ILE A 104 6.83 21.50 19.29
N TRP A 105 6.06 20.60 19.91
CA TRP A 105 4.83 20.06 19.32
C TRP A 105 3.80 21.16 19.04
N GLY A 106 3.70 22.17 19.91
CA GLY A 106 2.88 23.36 19.70
C GLY A 106 3.25 24.14 18.44
N ILE A 107 4.54 24.21 18.10
CA ILE A 107 5.03 24.86 16.86
C ILE A 107 4.64 24.03 15.64
N VAL A 108 4.85 22.72 15.66
CA VAL A 108 4.41 21.83 14.56
C VAL A 108 2.90 22.00 14.33
N ASN A 109 2.12 22.01 15.41
CA ASN A 109 0.68 22.23 15.34
C ASN A 109 0.34 23.61 14.76
N PHE A 110 1.06 24.65 15.14
CA PHE A 110 0.85 26.00 14.62
C PHE A 110 1.15 26.11 13.12
N LEU A 111 2.28 25.58 12.67
CA LEU A 111 2.73 25.67 11.28
C LEU A 111 1.78 24.93 10.34
N THR A 112 1.37 23.73 10.74
CA THR A 112 0.38 22.93 10.01
C THR A 112 -1.03 23.52 10.05
N GLY A 113 -1.26 24.64 10.76
CA GLY A 113 -2.57 25.29 10.83
C GLY A 113 -3.55 24.53 11.73
N LYS A 114 -3.07 24.05 12.87
CA LYS A 114 -3.79 23.25 13.87
C LYS A 114 -4.21 21.86 13.38
N LYS A 115 -3.38 21.22 12.55
CA LYS A 115 -3.64 19.89 11.98
C LYS A 115 -2.86 18.75 12.66
N LEU A 116 -2.11 19.05 13.73
CA LEU A 116 -1.48 18.03 14.56
C LEU A 116 -2.50 17.49 15.56
N ILE A 117 -2.68 16.18 15.55
CA ILE A 117 -3.64 15.43 16.37
C ILE A 117 -2.83 14.58 17.35
N PRO A 118 -2.94 14.82 18.67
CA PRO A 118 -2.47 13.87 19.66
C PRO A 118 -3.28 12.57 19.52
N THR A 119 -2.59 11.43 19.54
CA THR A 119 -3.25 10.14 19.33
C THR A 119 -4.21 9.81 20.46
N VAL A 120 -5.45 9.51 20.09
CA VAL A 120 -6.44 8.84 20.93
C VAL A 120 -6.86 7.59 20.15
N PRO A 121 -6.55 6.37 20.64
CA PRO A 121 -6.94 5.16 19.93
C PRO A 121 -8.45 5.11 19.67
N LEU A 122 -8.84 4.61 18.49
CA LEU A 122 -10.24 4.56 18.06
C LEU A 122 -11.18 3.96 19.11
N ALA A 123 -10.77 2.89 19.77
CA ALA A 123 -11.56 2.19 20.79
C ALA A 123 -11.44 2.78 22.22
N ALA A 124 -10.70 3.87 22.44
CA ALA A 124 -10.58 4.51 23.75
C ALA A 124 -11.92 4.84 24.43
N PRO A 125 -13.01 5.20 23.71
CA PRO A 125 -14.33 5.37 24.33
C PRO A 125 -14.91 4.15 25.05
N CYS A 126 -14.37 2.96 24.82
CA CYS A 126 -14.78 1.74 25.50
C CYS A 126 -14.19 1.55 26.90
N TYR A 127 -13.28 2.42 27.34
CA TYR A 127 -12.53 2.26 28.59
C TYR A 127 -12.76 3.45 29.52
N ASN A 128 -12.81 3.19 30.83
CA ASN A 128 -12.95 4.23 31.85
C ASN A 128 -11.81 5.26 31.75
N GLY A 129 -12.14 6.54 31.80
CA GLY A 129 -11.17 7.64 31.71
C GLY A 129 -11.74 8.88 31.06
N GLU A 130 -10.86 9.75 30.58
CA GLU A 130 -11.21 11.03 29.93
C GLU A 130 -12.13 10.86 28.72
N TYR A 131 -11.90 9.80 27.93
CA TYR A 131 -12.60 9.58 26.65
C TYR A 131 -13.79 8.61 26.75
N TYR A 132 -14.09 8.08 27.94
CA TYR A 132 -15.13 7.07 28.12
C TYR A 132 -16.49 7.55 27.60
N ASN A 133 -17.11 6.76 26.72
CA ASN A 133 -18.44 7.01 26.21
C ASN A 133 -19.06 5.69 25.74
N ALA A 134 -19.98 5.14 26.54
CA ALA A 134 -20.62 3.86 26.28
C ALA A 134 -21.40 3.81 24.95
N THR A 135 -22.08 4.90 24.58
CA THR A 135 -22.80 5.00 23.30
C THR A 135 -21.81 4.94 22.13
N ARG A 136 -20.74 5.73 22.20
CA ARG A 136 -19.71 5.72 21.16
C ARG A 136 -18.98 4.36 21.08
N CYS A 137 -18.73 3.71 22.21
CA CYS A 137 -18.17 2.37 22.24
C CYS A 137 -19.08 1.35 21.53
N ALA A 138 -20.40 1.42 21.75
CA ALA A 138 -21.35 0.54 21.07
C ALA A 138 -21.37 0.77 19.55
N GLU A 139 -21.30 2.02 19.08
CA GLU A 139 -21.20 2.37 17.66
C GLU A 139 -19.91 1.82 17.01
N ILE A 140 -18.77 2.01 17.70
CA ILE A 140 -17.47 1.50 17.25
C ILE A 140 -17.49 -0.02 17.20
N THR A 141 -17.98 -0.69 18.25
CA THR A 141 -18.09 -2.14 18.31
C THR A 141 -18.93 -2.68 17.15
N ALA A 142 -20.09 -2.05 16.88
CA ALA A 142 -20.99 -2.48 15.81
C ALA A 142 -20.39 -2.30 14.40
N SER A 143 -19.47 -1.36 14.23
CA SER A 143 -18.85 -1.03 12.94
C SER A 143 -17.38 -1.45 12.85
N TRP A 144 -16.87 -2.24 13.81
CA TRP A 144 -15.44 -2.53 13.92
C TRP A 144 -14.88 -3.27 12.70
N HIS A 145 -15.68 -4.10 12.05
CA HIS A 145 -15.24 -4.82 10.85
C HIS A 145 -15.50 -4.03 9.56
N ASP A 146 -15.99 -2.79 9.66
CA ASP A 146 -16.18 -1.88 8.52
C ASP A 146 -14.89 -1.08 8.27
N SER A 147 -14.31 -1.24 7.08
CA SER A 147 -13.09 -0.55 6.69
C SER A 147 -13.22 0.98 6.66
N ASP A 148 -14.41 1.53 6.40
CA ASP A 148 -14.67 2.98 6.44
C ASP A 148 -14.49 3.55 7.86
N LEU A 149 -14.77 2.76 8.91
CA LEU A 149 -14.53 3.21 10.28
C LEU A 149 -13.04 3.46 10.53
N HIS A 150 -12.20 2.56 10.02
CA HIS A 150 -10.76 2.60 10.24
C HIS A 150 -10.05 3.62 9.35
N ASP A 151 -10.46 3.76 8.08
CA ASP A 151 -9.80 4.70 7.16
C ASP A 151 -10.04 6.16 7.54
N GLN A 152 -11.20 6.47 8.15
CA GLN A 152 -11.58 7.80 8.64
C GLN A 152 -10.98 8.14 10.02
N ASP A 153 -10.34 7.18 10.70
CA ASP A 153 -9.65 7.43 11.96
C ASP A 153 -8.17 7.82 11.70
N PRO A 154 -7.64 8.87 12.35
CA PRO A 154 -6.25 9.29 12.16
C PRO A 154 -5.22 8.25 12.60
N THR A 155 -5.58 7.32 13.49
CA THR A 155 -4.64 6.50 14.26
C THR A 155 -4.83 5.01 14.01
N SER A 156 -6.04 4.59 13.65
CA SER A 156 -6.38 3.20 13.42
C SER A 156 -5.81 2.67 12.10
N ILE A 157 -5.47 1.38 12.11
CA ILE A 157 -5.17 0.58 10.93
C ILE A 157 -6.11 -0.64 10.90
N MET A 158 -6.26 -1.24 9.73
CA MET A 158 -7.18 -2.35 9.47
C MET A 158 -6.68 -3.69 10.03
N SER A 159 -5.40 -3.76 10.41
CA SER A 159 -4.77 -4.91 11.08
C SER A 159 -4.29 -4.50 12.49
N PRO A 160 -5.19 -4.29 13.46
CA PRO A 160 -4.87 -3.77 14.80
C PRO A 160 -3.92 -4.68 15.61
N PHE A 161 -3.75 -5.94 15.20
CA PHE A 161 -2.69 -6.82 15.71
C PHE A 161 -1.31 -6.16 15.67
N TYR A 162 -0.96 -5.46 14.58
CA TYR A 162 0.34 -4.79 14.45
C TYR A 162 0.45 -3.48 15.24
N GLN A 163 -0.64 -3.03 15.85
CA GLN A 163 -0.62 -2.00 16.89
C GLN A 163 -0.53 -2.60 18.29
N GLY A 164 -0.40 -3.93 18.39
CA GLY A 164 -0.32 -4.69 19.63
C GLY A 164 -1.68 -5.06 20.22
N ALA A 165 -2.79 -4.79 19.52
CA ALA A 165 -4.15 -4.99 20.02
C ALA A 165 -4.38 -4.37 21.42
N THR A 166 -3.68 -3.27 21.73
CA THR A 166 -3.61 -2.68 23.07
C THR A 166 -4.82 -1.83 23.45
N CYS A 167 -5.74 -1.60 22.51
CA CYS A 167 -6.98 -0.89 22.71
C CYS A 167 -8.00 -1.36 21.67
N MET A 168 -8.90 -2.26 22.09
CA MET A 168 -9.89 -2.92 21.26
C MET A 168 -11.30 -2.62 21.81
N PRO A 169 -12.37 -2.73 20.99
CA PRO A 169 -13.72 -2.63 21.54
C PRO A 169 -13.93 -3.68 22.62
N THR A 170 -14.50 -3.27 23.75
CA THR A 170 -14.66 -4.13 24.92
C THR A 170 -15.98 -3.85 25.64
N THR A 171 -16.54 -4.87 26.27
CA THR A 171 -17.66 -4.74 27.20
C THR A 171 -17.22 -4.51 28.65
N ASP A 172 -15.93 -4.70 28.95
CA ASP A 172 -15.33 -4.40 30.25
C ASP A 172 -14.58 -3.06 30.19
N PRO A 173 -15.19 -1.96 30.66
CA PRO A 173 -14.56 -0.65 30.65
C PRO A 173 -13.46 -0.50 31.70
N THR A 174 -13.26 -1.48 32.59
CA THR A 174 -12.18 -1.45 33.60
C THR A 174 -10.85 -1.97 33.08
N GLY A 175 -10.81 -2.51 31.85
CA GLY A 175 -9.60 -2.92 31.16
C GLY A 175 -8.65 -1.74 30.83
N SER A 176 -7.55 -2.06 30.15
CA SER A 176 -6.55 -1.06 29.74
C SER A 176 -6.65 -0.73 28.25
N CYS A 177 -6.59 0.56 27.92
CA CYS A 177 -6.34 1.06 26.57
C CYS A 177 -5.03 1.85 26.58
N THR A 178 -4.02 1.37 25.85
CA THR A 178 -2.71 2.05 25.74
C THR A 178 -2.30 2.25 24.30
N LEU A 179 -1.33 3.13 24.05
CA LEU A 179 -0.88 3.46 22.70
C LEU A 179 -0.20 2.30 21.98
N GLY A 180 0.45 1.35 22.65
CA GLY A 180 1.11 0.22 21.96
C GLY A 180 1.91 0.64 20.71
N GLY A 181 1.55 0.08 19.56
CA GLY A 181 2.14 0.37 18.26
C GLY A 181 1.52 1.55 17.48
N TYR A 182 0.63 2.34 18.09
CA TYR A 182 0.08 3.56 17.50
C TYR A 182 1.13 4.70 17.49
N PRO A 183 1.04 5.66 16.55
CA PRO A 183 1.87 6.86 16.59
C PRO A 183 1.53 7.72 17.82
N ASN A 184 2.43 8.60 18.28
CA ASN A 184 2.13 9.55 19.35
C ASN A 184 1.33 10.75 18.83
N TYR A 185 1.62 11.17 17.60
CA TYR A 185 0.96 12.28 16.94
C TYR A 185 0.67 11.95 15.48
N VAL A 186 -0.40 12.52 14.94
CA VAL A 186 -0.78 12.41 13.54
C VAL A 186 -0.91 13.81 12.95
N ILE A 187 -0.30 14.06 11.80
CA ILE A 187 -0.57 15.25 10.98
C ILE A 187 -1.67 14.88 9.98
N LYS A 188 -2.82 15.53 10.11
CA LYS A 188 -3.90 15.47 9.12
C LYS A 188 -3.50 16.31 7.90
N ALA A 189 -2.76 15.71 6.98
CA ALA A 189 -2.19 16.42 5.84
C ALA A 189 -3.31 16.90 4.89
N LYS A 190 -3.29 18.19 4.56
CA LYS A 190 -4.21 18.80 3.58
C LYS A 190 -3.49 19.67 2.55
N THR A 191 -2.18 19.81 2.68
CA THR A 191 -1.29 20.53 1.77
C THR A 191 0.06 19.82 1.70
N VAL A 192 0.79 19.99 0.62
CA VAL A 192 2.19 19.54 0.51
C VAL A 192 3.05 20.12 1.64
N PHE A 193 2.84 21.38 2.01
CA PHE A 193 3.50 22.03 3.14
C PHE A 193 3.34 21.24 4.47
N ASP A 194 2.17 20.66 4.74
CA ASP A 194 1.97 19.85 5.95
C ASP A 194 2.90 18.62 5.97
N ILE A 195 3.12 18.01 4.81
CA ILE A 195 4.04 16.87 4.64
C ILE A 195 5.48 17.33 4.83
N GLN A 196 5.87 18.45 4.21
CA GLN A 196 7.24 18.95 4.31
C GLN A 196 7.59 19.33 5.75
N VAL A 197 6.65 19.91 6.51
CA VAL A 197 6.82 20.14 7.95
C VAL A 197 7.07 18.82 8.68
N ALA A 198 6.30 17.76 8.40
CA ALA A 198 6.46 16.46 9.06
C ALA A 198 7.81 15.80 8.76
N VAL A 199 8.22 15.79 7.48
CA VAL A 199 9.49 15.20 7.02
C VAL A 199 10.68 15.94 7.64
N ASN A 200 10.70 17.27 7.55
CA ASN A 200 11.77 18.09 8.12
C ASN A 200 11.82 17.93 9.65
N PHE A 201 10.67 17.95 10.32
CA PHE A 201 10.59 17.74 11.76
C PHE A 201 11.14 16.37 12.18
N ALA A 202 10.70 15.28 11.54
CA ALA A 202 11.14 13.93 11.86
C ALA A 202 12.65 13.77 11.62
N ARG A 203 13.16 14.30 10.51
CA ARG A 203 14.58 14.29 10.16
C ARG A 203 15.44 15.02 11.20
N ASN A 204 15.03 16.22 11.61
CA ASN A 204 15.85 17.11 12.42
C ASN A 204 15.78 16.80 13.92
N PHE A 205 14.64 16.30 14.41
CA PHE A 205 14.51 15.83 15.80
C PHE A 205 14.79 14.34 15.98
N GLY A 206 15.09 13.62 14.90
CA GLY A 206 15.32 12.17 14.95
C GLY A 206 14.09 11.37 15.38
N VAL A 207 12.87 11.91 15.21
CA VAL A 207 11.62 11.21 15.53
C VAL A 207 11.29 10.24 14.38
N ARG A 208 10.77 9.06 14.69
CA ARG A 208 10.29 8.12 13.67
C ARG A 208 9.15 8.74 12.87
N LEU A 209 9.23 8.72 11.54
CA LEU A 209 8.14 9.10 10.65
C LEU A 209 7.36 7.85 10.21
N VAL A 210 6.04 7.94 10.26
CA VAL A 210 5.12 6.94 9.71
C VAL A 210 4.26 7.61 8.65
N VAL A 211 3.87 6.86 7.62
CA VAL A 211 2.95 7.33 6.58
C VAL A 211 1.73 6.43 6.59
N LYS A 212 0.55 7.02 6.77
CA LYS A 212 -0.72 6.31 6.71
C LYS A 212 -1.58 6.92 5.61
N ASN A 213 -2.02 6.07 4.69
CA ASN A 213 -3.13 6.40 3.82
C ASN A 213 -4.43 5.94 4.50
N THR A 214 -4.93 4.77 4.11
CA THR A 214 -6.16 4.17 4.64
C THR A 214 -5.91 3.27 5.86
N GLY A 215 -4.69 2.75 6.01
CA GLY A 215 -4.34 1.79 7.06
C GLY A 215 -4.55 0.32 6.69
N HIS A 216 -4.69 0.02 5.39
CA HIS A 216 -4.95 -1.31 4.83
C HIS A 216 -3.78 -2.32 4.93
N ASP A 217 -2.58 -1.86 5.26
CA ASP A 217 -1.37 -2.68 5.15
C ASP A 217 -1.44 -3.97 6.00
N PHE A 218 -1.25 -5.11 5.34
CA PHE A 218 -1.37 -6.45 5.92
C PHE A 218 -0.24 -6.78 6.90
N SER A 219 0.83 -5.98 6.94
CA SER A 219 2.01 -6.19 7.78
C SER A 219 2.30 -5.00 8.71
N GLY A 220 1.32 -4.10 8.90
CA GLY A 220 1.41 -2.99 9.84
C GLY A 220 2.36 -1.84 9.44
N LYS A 221 2.79 -1.76 8.18
CA LYS A 221 3.78 -0.77 7.70
C LYS A 221 3.30 0.69 7.78
N SER A 222 2.01 0.90 8.00
CA SER A 222 1.39 2.22 8.18
C SER A 222 1.17 2.63 9.65
N SER A 223 1.80 1.95 10.60
CA SER A 223 1.79 2.32 12.02
C SER A 223 3.17 2.14 12.67
N GLY A 224 3.36 2.72 13.85
CA GLY A 224 4.56 2.52 14.64
C GLY A 224 4.56 3.35 15.92
N ALA A 225 4.96 2.73 17.02
CA ALA A 225 5.19 3.42 18.29
C ALA A 225 6.23 4.55 18.15
N ASN A 226 6.19 5.51 19.07
CA ASN A 226 7.21 6.55 19.22
C ASN A 226 7.41 7.39 17.94
N SER A 227 6.31 7.68 17.25
CA SER A 227 6.35 8.27 15.91
C SER A 227 5.41 9.46 15.74
N ILE A 228 5.69 10.22 14.67
CA ILE A 228 4.74 11.13 14.04
C ILE A 228 4.24 10.49 12.74
N SER A 229 2.93 10.37 12.58
CA SER A 229 2.29 9.83 11.38
C SER A 229 1.81 10.95 10.45
N VAL A 230 2.02 10.81 9.16
CA VAL A 230 1.43 11.67 8.13
C VAL A 230 0.23 10.95 7.53
N TRP A 231 -0.96 11.51 7.73
CA TRP A 231 -2.21 10.94 7.24
C TRP A 231 -2.62 11.60 5.91
N THR A 232 -2.41 10.90 4.79
CA THR A 232 -2.57 11.43 3.42
C THR A 232 -4.00 11.33 2.87
N HIS A 233 -4.93 10.78 3.65
CA HIS A 233 -6.33 10.45 3.29
C HIS A 233 -7.20 11.63 2.85
N PHE A 234 -6.71 12.88 2.92
CA PHE A 234 -7.49 14.06 2.49
C PHE A 234 -7.04 14.61 1.13
N PHE A 235 -6.10 13.96 0.46
CA PHE A 235 -5.76 14.24 -0.94
C PHE A 235 -6.69 13.48 -1.87
N ASN A 236 -7.97 13.88 -1.93
CA ASN A 236 -9.06 13.11 -2.55
C ASN A 236 -9.51 13.66 -3.91
N ASP A 237 -8.74 14.58 -4.50
CA ASP A 237 -9.09 15.17 -5.79
C ASP A 237 -8.83 14.18 -6.93
N ILE A 238 -9.75 14.13 -7.89
CA ILE A 238 -9.64 13.36 -9.13
C ILE A 238 -9.91 14.29 -10.31
N LYS A 239 -9.03 14.30 -11.30
CA LYS A 239 -9.18 15.10 -12.53
C LYS A 239 -9.02 14.22 -13.76
N HIS A 240 -10.10 14.12 -14.54
CA HIS A 240 -10.05 13.51 -15.86
C HIS A 240 -9.20 14.37 -16.81
N ILE A 241 -8.31 13.74 -17.56
CA ILE A 241 -7.51 14.31 -18.63
C ILE A 241 -7.93 13.59 -19.92
N PRO A 242 -8.86 14.16 -20.71
CA PRO A 242 -9.41 13.47 -21.89
C PRO A 242 -8.38 13.08 -22.94
N LYS A 243 -7.28 13.84 -23.01
CA LYS A 243 -6.19 13.60 -23.96
C LYS A 243 -4.84 13.90 -23.31
N PHE A 244 -4.11 12.84 -22.99
CA PHE A 244 -2.73 12.87 -22.53
C PHE A 244 -1.83 12.36 -23.65
N ASN A 245 -0.92 13.20 -24.14
CA ASN A 245 -0.09 12.94 -25.32
C ASN A 245 1.41 13.18 -25.03
N ARG A 246 1.91 12.58 -23.95
CA ARG A 246 3.33 12.68 -23.54
C ARG A 246 3.75 11.44 -22.77
N LEU A 247 5.03 11.33 -22.41
CA LEU A 247 5.57 10.24 -21.59
C LEU A 247 5.20 8.83 -22.10
N GLY A 248 5.20 8.64 -23.43
CA GLY A 248 4.90 7.35 -24.05
C GLY A 248 3.42 6.94 -24.06
N TRP A 249 2.50 7.83 -23.66
CA TRP A 249 1.06 7.58 -23.69
C TRP A 249 0.33 8.60 -24.56
N SER A 250 -0.65 8.11 -25.32
CA SER A 250 -1.56 8.89 -26.16
C SER A 250 -2.99 8.39 -25.97
N GLY A 251 -3.69 8.92 -24.97
CA GLY A 251 -5.03 8.47 -24.60
C GLY A 251 -5.59 9.24 -23.40
N PRO A 252 -6.76 8.86 -22.88
CA PRO A 252 -7.28 9.45 -21.66
C PRO A 252 -6.42 9.05 -20.45
N ALA A 253 -6.45 9.87 -19.42
CA ALA A 253 -5.74 9.64 -18.17
C ALA A 253 -6.50 10.29 -17.00
N PHE A 254 -6.15 9.93 -15.78
CA PHE A 254 -6.64 10.61 -14.58
C PHE A 254 -5.46 11.10 -13.75
N LYS A 255 -5.52 12.35 -13.28
CA LYS A 255 -4.72 12.78 -12.12
C LYS A 255 -5.51 12.42 -10.87
N VAL A 256 -4.89 11.70 -9.95
CA VAL A 256 -5.54 11.07 -8.79
C VAL A 256 -4.74 11.42 -7.54
N GLY A 257 -5.39 12.04 -6.55
CA GLY A 257 -4.76 12.35 -5.28
C GLY A 257 -4.43 11.12 -4.44
N ALA A 258 -3.45 11.24 -3.54
CA ALA A 258 -2.95 10.11 -2.76
C ALA A 258 -3.98 9.46 -1.83
N GLY A 259 -5.00 10.20 -1.38
CA GLY A 259 -6.06 9.72 -0.50
C GLY A 259 -7.22 9.05 -1.23
N VAL A 260 -7.28 9.14 -2.56
CA VAL A 260 -8.33 8.50 -3.37
C VAL A 260 -8.29 6.98 -3.21
N GLN A 261 -9.45 6.38 -3.00
CA GLN A 261 -9.59 4.93 -2.84
C GLN A 261 -10.03 4.26 -4.16
N GLY A 262 -9.88 2.94 -4.25
CA GLY A 262 -10.21 2.16 -5.44
C GLY A 262 -11.63 2.43 -5.97
N ARG A 263 -12.63 2.42 -5.07
CA ARG A 263 -14.03 2.72 -5.42
C ARG A 263 -14.22 4.09 -6.09
N ASP A 264 -13.48 5.11 -5.65
CA ASP A 264 -13.67 6.49 -6.09
C ASP A 264 -13.09 6.69 -7.49
N VAL A 265 -11.90 6.12 -7.74
CA VAL A 265 -11.27 6.21 -9.07
C VAL A 265 -12.05 5.41 -10.11
N TYR A 266 -12.62 4.25 -9.75
CA TYR A 266 -13.48 3.51 -10.66
C TYR A 266 -14.79 4.23 -10.97
N ALA A 267 -15.45 4.81 -9.97
CA ALA A 267 -16.65 5.61 -10.18
C ALA A 267 -16.36 6.83 -11.07
N ALA A 268 -15.22 7.49 -10.87
CA ALA A 268 -14.78 8.61 -11.71
C ALA A 268 -14.50 8.18 -13.15
N ALA A 269 -13.88 7.01 -13.36
CA ALA A 269 -13.63 6.47 -14.69
C ALA A 269 -14.93 6.12 -15.41
N LYS A 270 -15.85 5.40 -14.74
CA LYS A 270 -17.16 5.03 -15.27
C LYS A 270 -17.97 6.24 -15.72
N ALA A 271 -17.95 7.32 -14.95
CA ALA A 271 -18.64 8.57 -15.30
C ALA A 271 -18.15 9.21 -16.60
N GLN A 272 -16.97 8.80 -17.10
CA GLN A 272 -16.39 9.25 -18.36
C GLN A 272 -16.45 8.18 -19.48
N GLY A 273 -17.12 7.04 -19.24
CA GLY A 273 -17.11 5.91 -20.16
C GLY A 273 -15.74 5.23 -20.27
N LEU A 274 -14.97 5.24 -19.18
CA LEU A 274 -13.61 4.72 -19.11
C LEU A 274 -13.48 3.67 -18.00
N ALA A 275 -12.43 2.87 -18.10
CA ALA A 275 -11.91 1.99 -17.07
C ALA A 275 -10.48 2.41 -16.69
N VAL A 276 -10.09 2.12 -15.45
CA VAL A 276 -8.71 2.26 -14.96
C VAL A 276 -8.29 0.95 -14.31
N VAL A 277 -7.00 0.65 -14.29
CA VAL A 277 -6.47 -0.51 -13.57
C VAL A 277 -6.34 -0.16 -12.10
N GLY A 278 -6.96 -0.96 -11.23
CA GLY A 278 -6.95 -0.83 -9.78
C GLY A 278 -7.22 -2.16 -9.06
N GLY A 279 -7.22 -2.14 -7.73
CA GLY A 279 -7.48 -3.33 -6.92
C GLY A 279 -8.96 -3.70 -6.81
N GLU A 280 -9.21 -4.82 -6.17
CA GLU A 280 -10.53 -5.35 -5.82
C GLU A 280 -11.10 -4.75 -4.52
N GLY A 281 -10.24 -4.44 -3.54
CA GLY A 281 -10.67 -3.85 -2.26
C GLY A 281 -11.21 -2.43 -2.43
N MET A 282 -12.43 -2.17 -1.93
CA MET A 282 -13.14 -0.92 -2.15
C MET A 282 -12.43 0.28 -1.50
N THR A 283 -11.91 0.09 -0.29
CA THR A 283 -11.30 1.15 0.54
C THR A 283 -9.77 1.15 0.48
N VAL A 284 -9.18 0.36 -0.41
CA VAL A 284 -7.73 0.39 -0.65
C VAL A 284 -7.33 1.75 -1.22
N GLY A 285 -6.33 2.40 -0.61
CA GLY A 285 -5.81 3.67 -1.09
C GLY A 285 -5.04 3.51 -2.41
N TYR A 286 -5.63 3.99 -3.50
CA TYR A 286 -5.19 3.74 -4.88
C TYR A 286 -3.74 4.15 -5.10
N ALA A 287 -3.43 5.42 -4.85
CA ALA A 287 -2.10 5.99 -5.08
C ALA A 287 -1.09 5.75 -3.94
N GLY A 288 -1.45 4.92 -2.95
CA GLY A 288 -0.61 4.58 -1.81
C GLY A 288 0.19 3.29 -2.01
N GLY A 289 0.17 2.44 -0.98
CA GLY A 289 0.88 1.16 -0.97
C GLY A 289 0.49 0.21 -2.11
N TYR A 290 -0.73 0.34 -2.67
CA TYR A 290 -1.20 -0.44 -3.81
C TYR A 290 -0.32 -0.24 -5.06
N LEU A 291 -0.28 0.97 -5.63
CA LEU A 291 0.58 1.26 -6.78
C LEU A 291 2.07 1.12 -6.42
N ALA A 292 2.46 1.54 -5.21
CA ALA A 292 3.85 1.44 -4.79
C ALA A 292 4.35 0.00 -4.69
N GLY A 293 3.48 -0.96 -4.36
CA GLY A 293 3.80 -2.39 -4.27
C GLY A 293 3.65 -3.17 -5.57
N GLY A 294 3.12 -2.55 -6.62
CA GLY A 294 2.78 -3.20 -7.89
C GLY A 294 1.29 -3.11 -8.18
N GLY A 295 0.47 -3.70 -7.30
CA GLY A 295 -0.98 -3.68 -7.41
C GLY A 295 -1.51 -4.63 -8.48
N HIS A 296 -2.02 -5.79 -8.10
CA HIS A 296 -2.76 -6.66 -9.02
C HIS A 296 -4.19 -6.15 -9.22
N SER A 297 -4.89 -6.64 -10.24
CA SER A 297 -6.18 -6.12 -10.67
C SER A 297 -7.06 -7.18 -11.33
N PRO A 298 -8.40 -7.06 -11.27
CA PRO A 298 -9.30 -7.79 -12.16
C PRO A 298 -9.03 -7.56 -13.66
N LEU A 299 -8.25 -6.53 -14.01
CA LEU A 299 -7.80 -6.25 -15.38
C LEU A 299 -6.32 -6.66 -15.64
N SER A 300 -5.65 -7.28 -14.67
CA SER A 300 -4.23 -7.64 -14.76
C SER A 300 -3.89 -8.47 -16.00
N SER A 301 -4.72 -9.47 -16.31
CA SER A 301 -4.45 -10.39 -17.42
C SER A 301 -4.53 -9.73 -18.80
N ILE A 302 -5.13 -8.53 -18.90
CA ILE A 302 -5.20 -7.75 -20.16
C ILE A 302 -4.34 -6.49 -20.15
N TYR A 303 -4.10 -5.89 -18.97
CA TYR A 303 -3.44 -4.59 -18.86
C TYR A 303 -2.16 -4.60 -18.00
N GLY A 304 -1.84 -5.68 -17.30
CA GLY A 304 -0.68 -5.76 -16.42
C GLY A 304 -0.96 -5.18 -15.02
N MET A 305 0.11 -4.90 -14.28
CA MET A 305 0.03 -4.46 -12.89
C MET A 305 -0.33 -2.96 -12.81
N GLY A 306 -1.00 -2.53 -11.74
CA GLY A 306 -1.36 -1.13 -11.50
C GLY A 306 -0.19 -0.15 -11.69
N ALA A 307 0.99 -0.50 -11.18
CA ALA A 307 2.23 0.27 -11.32
C ALA A 307 2.71 0.45 -12.78
N ASP A 308 2.25 -0.38 -13.72
CA ASP A 308 2.56 -0.28 -15.15
C ASP A 308 1.79 0.88 -15.82
N HIS A 309 0.75 1.39 -15.16
CA HIS A 309 -0.14 2.43 -15.66
C HIS A 309 0.20 3.83 -15.19
N VAL A 310 1.14 3.97 -14.26
CA VAL A 310 1.53 5.28 -13.75
C VAL A 310 2.42 6.00 -14.75
N LEU A 311 2.09 7.26 -15.02
CA LEU A 311 2.77 8.14 -15.96
C LEU A 311 3.64 9.16 -15.21
N GLU A 312 3.20 9.62 -14.05
CA GLU A 312 3.83 10.68 -13.28
C GLU A 312 3.41 10.58 -11.80
N TYR A 313 4.32 10.92 -10.89
CA TYR A 313 4.06 11.10 -9.46
C TYR A 313 4.43 12.51 -9.03
N GLU A 314 3.70 13.04 -8.06
CA GLU A 314 4.09 14.22 -7.28
C GLU A 314 4.39 13.79 -5.84
N VAL A 315 5.62 14.05 -5.35
CA VAL A 315 6.19 13.38 -4.17
C VAL A 315 6.98 14.34 -3.29
N VAL A 316 6.87 14.19 -1.97
CA VAL A 316 7.82 14.79 -1.02
C VAL A 316 8.89 13.76 -0.64
N THR A 317 10.14 14.03 -0.95
CA THR A 317 11.30 13.14 -0.69
C THR A 317 11.85 13.30 0.73
N GLY A 318 12.79 12.44 1.13
CA GLY A 318 13.34 12.43 2.51
C GLY A 318 14.12 13.68 2.88
N ASP A 319 14.61 14.39 1.88
CA ASP A 319 15.22 15.73 2.00
C ASP A 319 14.18 16.85 2.20
N GLY A 320 12.89 16.58 2.06
CA GLY A 320 11.79 17.52 2.22
C GLY A 320 11.35 18.24 0.95
N ARG A 321 11.98 18.01 -0.20
CA ARG A 321 11.60 18.66 -1.47
C ARG A 321 10.33 18.05 -2.06
N PHE A 322 9.53 18.90 -2.68
CA PHE A 322 8.38 18.47 -3.49
C PHE A 322 8.78 18.37 -4.96
N VAL A 323 8.75 17.16 -5.50
CA VAL A 323 9.29 16.85 -6.83
C VAL A 323 8.30 16.04 -7.68
N THR A 324 8.31 16.33 -8.97
CA THR A 324 7.66 15.51 -10.00
C THR A 324 8.60 14.38 -10.41
N ALA A 325 8.13 13.13 -10.40
CA ALA A 325 8.86 11.97 -10.88
C ALA A 325 8.11 11.30 -12.05
N ASN A 326 8.76 11.22 -13.20
CA ASN A 326 8.24 10.59 -14.41
C ASN A 326 9.38 10.04 -15.29
N ALA A 327 9.06 9.49 -16.46
CA ALA A 327 10.06 8.91 -17.37
C ALA A 327 11.15 9.89 -17.87
N GLN A 328 10.97 11.21 -17.70
CA GLN A 328 11.88 12.26 -18.19
C GLN A 328 12.51 13.09 -17.06
N LYS A 329 11.95 13.08 -15.85
CA LYS A 329 12.36 13.89 -14.70
C LYS A 329 12.34 13.03 -13.44
N ASN A 330 13.45 12.97 -12.69
CA ASN A 330 13.61 12.08 -11.53
C ASN A 330 13.23 10.62 -11.87
N SER A 331 13.72 10.13 -13.02
CA SER A 331 13.30 8.85 -13.61
C SER A 331 13.69 7.62 -12.78
N ASP A 332 14.76 7.75 -12.00
CA ASP A 332 15.19 6.78 -11.00
C ASP A 332 14.22 6.71 -9.81
N LEU A 333 13.76 7.85 -9.28
CA LEU A 333 12.69 7.90 -8.28
C LEU A 333 11.38 7.35 -8.86
N PHE A 334 11.04 7.72 -10.09
CA PHE A 334 9.86 7.23 -10.79
C PHE A 334 9.88 5.70 -10.94
N TRP A 335 11.03 5.14 -11.31
CA TRP A 335 11.24 3.69 -11.38
C TRP A 335 11.00 3.03 -10.02
N ALA A 336 11.59 3.58 -8.95
CA ALA A 336 11.50 3.03 -7.60
C ALA A 336 10.08 3.09 -7.00
N LEU A 337 9.31 4.14 -7.32
CA LEU A 337 7.93 4.30 -6.84
C LEU A 337 6.93 3.34 -7.51
N ARG A 338 7.31 2.70 -8.62
CA ARG A 338 6.47 1.77 -9.39
C ARG A 338 6.84 0.32 -9.09
N GLY A 339 6.60 -0.11 -7.85
CA GLY A 339 6.81 -1.49 -7.39
C GLY A 339 7.84 -1.67 -6.27
N GLY A 340 8.57 -0.61 -5.89
CA GLY A 340 9.59 -0.65 -4.84
C GLY A 340 9.05 -0.60 -3.41
N GLY A 341 7.74 -0.60 -3.24
CA GLY A 341 7.04 -0.55 -1.96
C GLY A 341 6.79 0.86 -1.43
N GLY A 342 5.71 1.01 -0.66
CA GLY A 342 5.40 2.26 0.05
C GLY A 342 6.30 2.51 1.27
N SER A 343 6.25 3.73 1.82
CA SER A 343 6.94 4.13 3.05
C SER A 343 8.47 4.01 3.01
N THR A 344 9.09 4.22 1.84
CA THR A 344 10.56 4.11 1.70
C THR A 344 11.22 5.25 0.90
N PHE A 345 10.66 5.69 -0.23
CA PHE A 345 11.32 6.68 -1.12
C PHE A 345 10.76 8.10 -0.97
N GLY A 346 9.56 8.26 -0.43
CA GLY A 346 8.88 9.55 -0.31
C GLY A 346 7.40 9.41 0.04
N ILE A 347 6.74 10.57 0.21
CA ILE A 347 5.29 10.67 0.45
C ILE A 347 4.64 11.19 -0.82
N VAL A 348 3.90 10.31 -1.50
CA VAL A 348 3.13 10.65 -2.70
C VAL A 348 1.94 11.55 -2.34
N THR A 349 1.65 12.53 -3.19
CA THR A 349 0.52 13.46 -3.04
C THR A 349 -0.49 13.36 -4.18
N SER A 350 -0.02 13.02 -5.39
CA SER A 350 -0.86 12.61 -6.50
C SER A 350 -0.08 11.78 -7.52
N VAL A 351 -0.83 11.12 -8.40
CA VAL A 351 -0.33 10.35 -9.54
C VAL A 351 -1.11 10.72 -10.80
N ILE A 352 -0.51 10.53 -11.97
CA ILE A 352 -1.23 10.48 -13.24
C ILE A 352 -1.22 9.03 -13.73
N VAL A 353 -2.40 8.47 -14.02
CA VAL A 353 -2.55 7.09 -14.49
C VAL A 353 -3.26 7.01 -15.84
N LYS A 354 -2.90 6.02 -16.65
CA LYS A 354 -3.57 5.68 -17.91
C LYS A 354 -5.03 5.29 -17.66
N ALA A 355 -5.90 5.61 -18.60
CA ALA A 355 -7.27 5.14 -18.64
C ALA A 355 -7.59 4.48 -19.99
N TYR A 356 -8.54 3.58 -20.00
CA TYR A 356 -8.95 2.79 -21.17
C TYR A 356 -10.43 3.00 -21.43
N PRO A 357 -10.92 2.77 -22.66
CA PRO A 357 -12.36 2.68 -22.89
C PRO A 357 -13.01 1.66 -21.93
N ASP A 358 -14.22 1.95 -21.46
CA ASP A 358 -15.02 0.98 -20.71
C ASP A 358 -15.23 -0.29 -21.56
N LEU A 359 -15.45 -1.42 -20.88
CA LEU A 359 -15.52 -2.74 -21.50
C LEU A 359 -16.58 -3.62 -20.81
N PRO A 360 -17.23 -4.53 -21.55
CA PRO A 360 -18.13 -5.50 -20.96
C PRO A 360 -17.34 -6.55 -20.16
N VAL A 361 -17.98 -7.13 -19.16
CA VAL A 361 -17.41 -8.17 -18.31
C VAL A 361 -18.45 -9.23 -18.04
N THR A 362 -18.06 -10.50 -18.15
CA THR A 362 -18.85 -11.61 -17.63
C THR A 362 -18.25 -12.08 -16.31
N THR A 363 -19.10 -12.35 -15.33
CA THR A 363 -18.69 -12.88 -14.02
C THR A 363 -19.37 -14.22 -13.78
N ALA A 364 -18.65 -15.18 -13.18
CA ALA A 364 -19.25 -16.42 -12.69
C ALA A 364 -18.96 -16.64 -11.21
N THR A 365 -19.98 -17.01 -10.44
CA THR A 365 -19.85 -17.42 -9.04
C THR A 365 -20.45 -18.80 -8.84
N PHE A 366 -19.77 -19.63 -8.06
CA PHE A 366 -20.25 -20.96 -7.70
C PHE A 366 -19.47 -21.48 -6.49
N SER A 367 -20.03 -22.48 -5.83
CA SER A 367 -19.35 -23.24 -4.77
C SER A 367 -19.64 -24.71 -4.94
N PHE A 368 -18.72 -25.55 -4.48
CA PHE A 368 -18.97 -26.98 -4.34
C PHE A 368 -18.27 -27.51 -3.09
N SER A 369 -18.85 -28.54 -2.50
CA SER A 369 -18.34 -29.19 -1.30
C SER A 369 -18.49 -30.69 -1.41
N SER A 370 -17.57 -31.44 -0.80
CA SER A 370 -17.65 -32.89 -0.71
C SER A 370 -16.99 -33.39 0.57
N THR A 371 -17.62 -34.36 1.23
CA THR A 371 -17.03 -35.09 2.35
C THR A 371 -16.08 -36.20 1.88
N ASP A 372 -16.21 -36.65 0.62
CA ASP A 372 -15.18 -37.45 -0.04
C ASP A 372 -14.08 -36.49 -0.51
N LEU A 373 -13.01 -36.42 0.28
CA LEU A 373 -11.89 -35.51 0.04
C LEU A 373 -11.10 -35.87 -1.21
N ASP A 374 -11.04 -37.14 -1.60
CA ASP A 374 -10.34 -37.51 -2.82
C ASP A 374 -11.14 -37.06 -4.04
N ALA A 375 -12.47 -37.24 -4.05
CA ALA A 375 -13.34 -36.67 -5.07
C ALA A 375 -13.26 -35.14 -5.12
N PHE A 376 -13.23 -34.47 -3.96
CA PHE A 376 -13.06 -33.02 -3.88
C PHE A 376 -11.77 -32.55 -4.55
N TRP A 377 -10.63 -33.13 -4.15
CA TRP A 377 -9.33 -32.73 -4.69
C TRP A 377 -9.17 -33.10 -6.15
N ASP A 378 -9.81 -34.17 -6.61
CA ASP A 378 -9.90 -34.53 -8.02
C ASP A 378 -10.56 -33.42 -8.87
N ALA A 379 -11.65 -32.82 -8.37
CA ALA A 379 -12.31 -31.69 -9.03
C ALA A 379 -11.45 -30.42 -8.98
N VAL A 380 -10.87 -30.09 -7.82
CA VAL A 380 -9.98 -28.93 -7.67
C VAL A 380 -8.75 -29.05 -8.59
N LYS A 381 -8.18 -30.25 -8.75
CA LYS A 381 -7.05 -30.50 -9.65
C LYS A 381 -7.40 -30.19 -11.10
N VAL A 382 -8.61 -30.54 -11.56
CA VAL A 382 -9.06 -30.20 -12.92
C VAL A 382 -9.15 -28.69 -13.12
N TYR A 383 -9.67 -27.94 -12.13
CA TYR A 383 -9.67 -26.48 -12.22
C TYR A 383 -8.24 -25.90 -12.23
N PHE A 384 -7.35 -26.41 -11.37
CA PHE A 384 -5.94 -25.98 -11.35
C PHE A 384 -5.26 -26.21 -12.69
N ASN A 385 -5.60 -27.29 -13.41
CA ASN A 385 -5.04 -27.58 -14.72
C ASN A 385 -5.43 -26.56 -15.81
N THR A 386 -6.49 -25.76 -15.61
CA THR A 386 -6.93 -24.73 -16.57
C THR A 386 -6.35 -23.34 -16.30
N PHE A 387 -5.54 -23.16 -15.25
CA PHE A 387 -5.05 -21.84 -14.82
C PHE A 387 -4.32 -21.06 -15.90
N VAL A 388 -3.47 -21.74 -16.67
CA VAL A 388 -2.74 -21.13 -17.78
C VAL A 388 -3.71 -20.68 -18.87
N THR A 389 -4.64 -21.55 -19.28
CA THR A 389 -5.67 -21.26 -20.28
C THR A 389 -6.54 -20.07 -19.87
N ASN A 390 -7.01 -20.03 -18.63
CA ASN A 390 -7.86 -18.97 -18.10
C ASN A 390 -7.10 -17.63 -18.07
N ALA A 391 -5.88 -17.63 -17.52
CA ALA A 391 -5.04 -16.43 -17.50
C ALA A 391 -4.74 -15.93 -18.92
N ASP A 392 -4.49 -16.82 -19.88
CA ASP A 392 -4.26 -16.46 -21.27
C ASP A 392 -5.50 -15.94 -22.01
N ALA A 393 -6.69 -16.39 -21.59
CA ALA A 393 -7.97 -15.84 -22.04
C ALA A 393 -8.28 -14.46 -21.45
N GLY A 394 -7.40 -13.89 -20.61
CA GLY A 394 -7.56 -12.54 -20.07
C GLY A 394 -8.40 -12.49 -18.80
N THR A 395 -8.67 -13.62 -18.14
CA THR A 395 -9.53 -13.67 -16.95
C THR A 395 -8.76 -13.39 -15.66
N TYR A 396 -9.51 -13.10 -14.60
CA TYR A 396 -9.05 -12.97 -13.23
C TYR A 396 -10.00 -13.76 -12.32
N SER A 397 -9.50 -14.76 -11.60
CA SER A 397 -10.33 -15.53 -10.66
C SER A 397 -9.95 -15.22 -9.23
N TYR A 398 -10.92 -14.89 -8.39
CA TYR A 398 -10.80 -14.83 -6.93
C TYR A 398 -11.54 -16.04 -6.33
N PHE A 399 -10.79 -16.93 -5.67
CA PHE A 399 -11.37 -18.16 -5.12
C PHE A 399 -10.78 -18.48 -3.75
N SER A 400 -11.56 -19.15 -2.91
CA SER A 400 -11.08 -19.71 -1.64
C SER A 400 -11.28 -21.22 -1.61
N ILE A 401 -10.33 -21.89 -0.97
CA ILE A 401 -10.37 -23.33 -0.75
C ILE A 401 -10.20 -23.58 0.73
N PHE A 402 -11.18 -24.24 1.32
CA PHE A 402 -11.09 -24.87 2.63
C PHE A 402 -11.11 -26.38 2.44
N THR A 403 -10.70 -27.14 3.45
CA THR A 403 -10.75 -28.61 3.36
C THR A 403 -12.18 -29.09 3.06
N GLY A 404 -12.38 -29.64 1.85
CA GLY A 404 -13.68 -30.14 1.38
C GLY A 404 -14.64 -29.08 0.84
N THR A 405 -14.24 -27.82 0.69
CA THR A 405 -15.08 -26.75 0.12
C THR A 405 -14.29 -25.81 -0.78
N PHE A 406 -14.84 -25.51 -1.95
CA PHE A 406 -14.30 -24.56 -2.92
C PHE A 406 -15.33 -23.47 -3.19
N ASN A 407 -14.92 -22.21 -3.18
CA ASN A 407 -15.77 -21.07 -3.51
C ASN A 407 -15.11 -20.20 -4.60
N MET A 408 -15.84 -19.94 -5.68
CA MET A 408 -15.49 -18.98 -6.72
C MET A 408 -16.30 -17.69 -6.53
N ALA A 409 -15.62 -16.56 -6.26
CA ALA A 409 -16.28 -15.30 -5.96
C ALA A 409 -15.42 -14.07 -6.31
N PRO A 410 -15.23 -13.72 -7.60
CA PRO A 410 -15.75 -14.39 -8.79
C PRO A 410 -14.67 -15.00 -9.71
N PHE A 411 -15.10 -15.70 -10.75
CA PHE A 411 -14.38 -15.81 -12.02
C PHE A 411 -14.74 -14.58 -12.87
N PHE A 412 -13.83 -13.63 -12.99
CA PHE A 412 -14.02 -12.33 -13.65
C PHE A 412 -13.41 -12.35 -15.05
N ALA A 413 -14.23 -12.14 -16.08
CA ALA A 413 -13.84 -12.31 -17.48
C ALA A 413 -14.14 -11.07 -18.33
N PRO A 414 -13.21 -10.11 -18.40
CA PRO A 414 -13.26 -8.98 -19.30
C PRO A 414 -13.39 -9.39 -20.77
N ASN A 415 -14.29 -8.74 -21.52
CA ASN A 415 -14.51 -8.94 -22.96
C ASN A 415 -14.94 -10.35 -23.40
N LEU A 416 -15.30 -11.24 -22.46
CA LEU A 416 -15.83 -12.56 -22.79
C LEU A 416 -17.33 -12.60 -22.58
N SER A 417 -18.02 -13.38 -23.41
CA SER A 417 -19.45 -13.70 -23.28
C SER A 417 -19.70 -14.79 -22.25
N ALA A 418 -20.96 -14.94 -21.82
CA ALA A 418 -21.40 -16.05 -20.97
C ALA A 418 -21.07 -17.44 -21.56
N ALA A 419 -21.16 -17.59 -22.88
CA ALA A 419 -20.82 -18.84 -23.56
C ALA A 419 -19.32 -19.17 -23.48
N GLU A 420 -18.46 -18.17 -23.66
CA GLU A 420 -17.00 -18.34 -23.55
C GLU A 420 -16.58 -18.64 -22.11
N VAL A 421 -17.15 -17.95 -21.13
CA VAL A 421 -16.92 -18.24 -19.70
C VAL A 421 -17.37 -19.65 -19.33
N THR A 422 -18.54 -20.07 -19.82
CA THR A 422 -19.02 -21.45 -19.63
C THR A 422 -18.04 -22.45 -20.25
N GLY A 423 -17.54 -22.18 -21.46
CA GLY A 423 -16.54 -23.03 -22.12
C GLY A 423 -15.23 -23.17 -21.33
N LEU A 424 -14.74 -22.10 -20.70
CA LEU A 424 -13.54 -22.13 -19.86
C LEU A 424 -13.73 -22.95 -18.57
N LEU A 425 -14.94 -22.91 -17.99
CA LEU A 425 -15.28 -23.62 -16.76
C LEU A 425 -15.80 -25.05 -16.98
N GLN A 426 -16.18 -25.40 -18.22
CA GLN A 426 -16.77 -26.69 -18.57
C GLN A 426 -15.94 -27.90 -18.08
N PRO A 427 -14.60 -27.92 -18.17
CA PRO A 427 -13.83 -29.06 -17.67
C PRO A 427 -14.05 -29.34 -16.18
N LEU A 428 -14.20 -28.29 -15.35
CA LEU A 428 -14.50 -28.43 -13.93
C LEU A 428 -15.94 -28.94 -13.74
N PHE A 429 -16.90 -28.37 -14.46
CA PHE A 429 -18.31 -28.74 -14.38
C PHE A 429 -18.54 -30.21 -14.78
N ASP A 430 -17.94 -30.65 -15.88
CA ASP A 430 -17.97 -32.06 -16.32
C ASP A 430 -17.37 -33.00 -15.26
N LYS A 431 -16.28 -32.57 -14.61
CA LYS A 431 -15.65 -33.36 -13.53
C LYS A 431 -16.55 -33.45 -12.30
N LEU A 432 -17.18 -32.34 -11.90
CA LEU A 432 -18.13 -32.32 -10.77
C LEU A 432 -19.33 -33.21 -11.04
N ASP A 433 -19.92 -33.16 -12.24
CA ASP A 433 -21.01 -34.03 -12.66
C ASP A 433 -20.61 -35.51 -12.60
N SER A 434 -19.43 -35.85 -13.10
CA SER A 434 -18.91 -37.23 -13.09
C SER A 434 -18.71 -37.80 -11.67
N LEU A 435 -18.50 -36.92 -10.69
CA LEU A 435 -18.32 -37.25 -9.28
C LEU A 435 -19.63 -37.15 -8.48
N ASN A 436 -20.73 -36.74 -9.11
CA ASN A 436 -21.99 -36.40 -8.45
C ASN A 436 -21.84 -35.34 -7.33
N ILE A 437 -20.96 -34.37 -7.53
CA ILE A 437 -20.80 -33.22 -6.62
C ILE A 437 -21.72 -32.10 -7.12
N GLU A 438 -22.64 -31.65 -6.28
CA GLU A 438 -23.54 -30.56 -6.63
C GLU A 438 -22.82 -29.21 -6.66
N TYR A 439 -23.15 -28.40 -7.66
CA TYR A 439 -22.74 -27.01 -7.81
C TYR A 439 -23.85 -26.25 -8.53
N THR A 440 -23.89 -24.93 -8.38
CA THR A 440 -24.85 -24.08 -9.08
C THR A 440 -24.14 -22.82 -9.56
N PRO A 441 -23.76 -22.74 -10.84
CA PRO A 441 -23.10 -21.57 -11.37
C PRO A 441 -24.10 -20.46 -11.65
N VAL A 442 -23.77 -19.26 -11.19
CA VAL A 442 -24.44 -18.02 -11.58
C VAL A 442 -23.49 -17.26 -12.49
N ILE A 443 -23.88 -17.09 -13.76
CA ILE A 443 -23.10 -16.40 -14.78
C ILE A 443 -23.87 -15.16 -15.22
N THR A 444 -23.24 -14.00 -15.11
CA THR A 444 -23.87 -12.69 -15.36
C THR A 444 -23.00 -11.88 -16.31
N GLU A 445 -23.60 -11.36 -17.38
CA GLU A 445 -22.96 -10.39 -18.28
C GLU A 445 -23.27 -8.97 -17.82
N HIS A 446 -22.24 -8.14 -17.77
CA HIS A 446 -22.32 -6.71 -17.43
C HIS A 446 -21.80 -5.89 -18.62
N GLU A 447 -22.47 -4.79 -18.93
CA GLU A 447 -22.06 -3.89 -20.01
C GLU A 447 -20.82 -3.04 -19.66
N SER A 448 -20.41 -3.06 -18.40
CA SER A 448 -19.35 -2.20 -17.86
C SER A 448 -18.46 -2.90 -16.86
N PHE A 449 -17.19 -2.52 -16.85
CA PHE A 449 -16.21 -2.96 -15.88
C PHE A 449 -16.61 -2.58 -14.45
N PHE A 450 -17.01 -1.34 -14.21
CA PHE A 450 -17.32 -0.88 -12.86
C PHE A 450 -18.56 -1.57 -12.29
N ASP A 451 -19.59 -1.79 -13.11
CA ASP A 451 -20.83 -2.44 -12.68
C ASP A 451 -20.57 -3.92 -12.32
N ALA A 452 -19.72 -4.62 -13.09
CA ALA A 452 -19.27 -5.97 -12.78
C ALA A 452 -18.41 -6.00 -11.50
N TRP A 453 -17.47 -5.06 -11.36
CA TRP A 453 -16.62 -4.95 -10.18
C TRP A 453 -17.45 -4.72 -8.91
N GLN A 454 -18.38 -3.77 -8.95
CA GLN A 454 -19.26 -3.45 -7.82
C GLN A 454 -20.17 -4.62 -7.44
N ALA A 455 -20.65 -5.39 -8.43
CA ALA A 455 -21.45 -6.59 -8.17
C ALA A 455 -20.63 -7.75 -7.58
N SER A 456 -19.33 -7.81 -7.87
CA SER A 456 -18.48 -8.96 -7.58
C SER A 456 -17.61 -8.84 -6.34
N PHE A 457 -17.17 -7.64 -6.00
CA PHE A 457 -16.20 -7.40 -4.93
C PHE A 457 -16.86 -6.57 -3.82
N PRO A 458 -17.48 -7.22 -2.82
CA PRO A 458 -18.08 -6.50 -1.71
C PRO A 458 -17.02 -5.79 -0.86
N LYS A 459 -17.46 -4.84 -0.04
CA LYS A 459 -16.57 -4.16 0.91
C LYS A 459 -15.90 -5.17 1.83
N GLU A 460 -14.58 -5.05 1.94
CA GLU A 460 -13.71 -5.92 2.72
C GLU A 460 -14.01 -5.86 4.22
N LEU A 461 -13.84 -7.00 4.90
CA LEU A 461 -13.89 -7.09 6.36
C LEU A 461 -12.49 -6.92 6.95
N VAL A 462 -12.39 -6.11 8.00
CA VAL A 462 -11.10 -5.73 8.61
C VAL A 462 -11.14 -5.83 10.13
N GLY A 463 -10.12 -5.35 10.84
CA GLY A 463 -10.14 -5.20 12.29
C GLY A 463 -9.82 -6.48 13.07
N TYR A 464 -9.39 -7.54 12.38
CA TYR A 464 -9.04 -8.82 13.00
C TYR A 464 -7.70 -8.74 13.76
N THR A 465 -7.63 -9.43 14.90
CA THR A 465 -6.41 -9.56 15.71
C THR A 465 -5.90 -11.01 15.81
N THR A 466 -6.62 -11.95 15.19
CA THR A 466 -6.46 -13.39 15.38
C THR A 466 -5.95 -14.12 14.15
N VAL A 467 -5.36 -13.39 13.20
CA VAL A 467 -4.89 -13.92 11.93
C VAL A 467 -3.61 -13.22 11.47
N GLN A 468 -2.68 -13.98 10.90
CA GLN A 468 -1.58 -13.49 10.08
C GLN A 468 -1.65 -14.15 8.70
N THR A 469 -1.47 -13.37 7.64
CA THR A 469 -1.36 -13.87 6.27
C THR A 469 0.10 -14.01 5.82
N ALA A 470 0.32 -14.89 4.84
CA ALA A 470 1.55 -15.01 4.07
C ALA A 470 1.19 -15.35 2.62
N SER A 471 2.00 -14.94 1.64
CA SER A 471 1.68 -15.17 0.23
C SER A 471 2.84 -15.71 -0.59
N ARG A 472 2.52 -16.28 -1.75
CA ARG A 472 3.48 -16.76 -2.72
C ARG A 472 2.95 -16.64 -4.15
N LEU A 473 3.85 -16.30 -5.07
CA LEU A 473 3.62 -16.32 -6.50
C LEU A 473 4.06 -17.66 -7.09
N PHE A 474 3.16 -18.31 -7.80
CA PHE A 474 3.41 -19.56 -8.51
C PHE A 474 3.57 -19.28 -10.02
N PRO A 475 4.78 -19.47 -10.58
CA PRO A 475 5.04 -19.21 -11.98
C PRO A 475 4.33 -20.20 -12.91
N ARG A 476 4.08 -19.78 -14.15
CA ARG A 476 3.59 -20.58 -15.27
C ARG A 476 4.41 -21.86 -15.45
N ALA A 477 5.72 -21.82 -15.13
CA ALA A 477 6.61 -22.96 -15.13
C ALA A 477 6.09 -24.14 -14.29
N ASN A 478 5.28 -23.89 -13.25
CA ASN A 478 4.66 -24.94 -12.45
C ASN A 478 3.56 -25.74 -13.20
N TRP A 479 3.13 -25.27 -14.37
CA TRP A 479 2.09 -25.90 -15.21
C TRP A 479 2.63 -26.42 -16.56
N VAL A 480 3.94 -26.40 -16.78
CA VAL A 480 4.53 -26.74 -18.10
C VAL A 480 4.50 -28.24 -18.38
N ASP A 481 4.69 -29.08 -17.36
CA ASP A 481 4.66 -30.53 -17.47
C ASP A 481 3.91 -31.17 -16.30
N ASP A 482 3.33 -32.34 -16.55
CA ASP A 482 2.46 -33.04 -15.60
C ASP A 482 3.17 -33.36 -14.27
N ALA A 483 4.46 -33.68 -14.28
CA ALA A 483 5.18 -34.05 -13.07
C ALA A 483 5.41 -32.82 -12.17
N THR A 484 5.78 -31.68 -12.76
CA THR A 484 5.92 -30.41 -12.03
C THR A 484 4.57 -29.92 -11.52
N PHE A 485 3.52 -30.01 -12.35
CA PHE A 485 2.15 -29.67 -11.95
C PHE A 485 1.68 -30.53 -10.78
N ASP A 486 1.80 -31.85 -10.88
CA ASP A 486 1.37 -32.78 -9.84
C ASP A 486 2.09 -32.55 -8.51
N LYS A 487 3.40 -32.30 -8.56
CA LYS A 487 4.19 -31.95 -7.37
C LYS A 487 3.69 -30.63 -6.75
N THR A 488 3.46 -29.62 -7.58
CA THR A 488 2.98 -28.30 -7.12
C THR A 488 1.60 -28.42 -6.49
N PHE A 489 0.68 -29.11 -7.16
CA PHE A 489 -0.68 -29.35 -6.68
C PHE A 489 -0.69 -30.12 -5.37
N ALA A 490 0.11 -31.20 -5.25
CA ALA A 490 0.21 -31.98 -4.02
C ALA A 490 0.72 -31.13 -2.84
N VAL A 491 1.67 -30.23 -3.08
CA VAL A 491 2.17 -29.30 -2.06
C VAL A 491 1.09 -28.30 -1.64
N ILE A 492 0.40 -27.68 -2.60
CA ILE A 492 -0.71 -26.75 -2.30
C ILE A 492 -1.80 -27.46 -1.49
N ARG A 493 -2.24 -28.65 -1.93
CA ARG A 493 -3.18 -29.51 -1.19
C ARG A 493 -2.71 -29.75 0.24
N SER A 494 -1.45 -30.17 0.42
CA SER A 494 -0.92 -30.47 1.76
C SER A 494 -0.94 -29.26 2.70
N VAL A 495 -0.65 -28.06 2.18
CA VAL A 495 -0.70 -26.83 2.98
C VAL A 495 -2.14 -26.50 3.34
N ILE A 496 -3.10 -26.64 2.43
CA ILE A 496 -4.53 -26.40 2.73
C ILE A 496 -5.04 -27.40 3.77
N GLU A 497 -4.68 -28.67 3.67
CA GLU A 497 -5.09 -29.70 4.63
C GLU A 497 -4.50 -29.45 6.04
N GLU A 498 -3.32 -28.86 6.14
CA GLU A 498 -2.68 -28.47 7.41
C GLU A 498 -3.20 -27.14 7.98
N GLN A 499 -3.44 -26.15 7.11
CA GLN A 499 -3.73 -24.76 7.46
C GLN A 499 -5.22 -24.45 7.54
N GLY A 500 -6.02 -25.24 6.84
CA GLY A 500 -7.46 -25.08 6.72
C GLY A 500 -7.90 -24.11 5.62
N MET A 501 -7.01 -23.31 5.01
CA MET A 501 -7.41 -22.43 3.90
C MET A 501 -6.31 -22.03 2.90
N LEU A 502 -6.73 -21.73 1.68
CA LEU A 502 -6.02 -20.92 0.70
C LEU A 502 -6.98 -19.89 0.11
N LEU A 503 -6.53 -18.64 -0.02
CA LEU A 503 -7.15 -17.65 -0.90
C LEU A 503 -6.27 -17.51 -2.15
N GLY A 504 -6.87 -17.65 -3.33
CA GLY A 504 -6.16 -17.77 -4.59
C GLY A 504 -6.65 -16.79 -5.64
N PHE A 505 -5.69 -16.31 -6.43
CA PHE A 505 -5.90 -15.42 -7.54
C PHE A 505 -5.28 -16.02 -8.80
N ASN A 506 -6.10 -16.44 -9.77
CA ASN A 506 -5.60 -16.93 -11.06
C ASN A 506 -5.66 -15.81 -12.10
N MET A 507 -4.50 -15.36 -12.54
CA MET A 507 -4.31 -14.23 -13.46
C MET A 507 -2.89 -14.28 -14.03
N LYS A 508 -2.66 -13.67 -15.20
CA LYS A 508 -1.30 -13.33 -15.65
C LYS A 508 -1.04 -11.85 -15.46
N ASN A 509 0.23 -11.48 -15.32
CA ASN A 509 0.65 -10.09 -15.10
C ASN A 509 1.77 -9.69 -16.07
N GLU A 510 1.69 -10.18 -17.30
CA GLU A 510 2.60 -9.83 -18.39
C GLU A 510 2.37 -8.38 -18.85
N PHE A 511 3.36 -7.79 -19.51
CA PHE A 511 3.24 -6.44 -20.03
C PHE A 511 2.30 -6.40 -21.24
N PRO A 512 1.38 -5.41 -21.33
CA PRO A 512 0.56 -5.23 -22.51
C PRO A 512 1.42 -5.03 -23.77
N GLY A 513 1.26 -5.91 -24.76
CA GLY A 513 1.98 -5.84 -26.04
C GLY A 513 3.34 -6.56 -26.07
N GLY A 514 3.76 -7.22 -24.98
CA GLY A 514 5.06 -7.90 -24.88
C GLY A 514 6.22 -6.93 -24.63
N GLY A 515 7.28 -7.40 -23.93
CA GLY A 515 8.47 -6.61 -23.58
C GLY A 515 8.69 -6.49 -22.08
N GLU A 516 9.51 -5.51 -21.65
CA GLU A 516 9.76 -5.15 -20.24
C GLU A 516 9.35 -3.68 -20.02
N SER A 517 8.48 -3.38 -19.07
CA SER A 517 8.37 -1.99 -18.58
C SER A 517 9.56 -1.69 -17.68
N ASP A 518 10.19 -0.54 -17.90
CA ASP A 518 11.16 0.03 -16.95
C ASP A 518 10.43 0.51 -15.69
N ASN A 519 10.22 -0.43 -14.75
CA ASN A 519 9.78 -0.20 -13.38
C ASN A 519 10.34 -1.25 -12.42
N SER A 520 10.08 -1.08 -11.13
CA SER A 520 10.63 -1.93 -10.08
C SER A 520 9.65 -2.97 -9.53
N VAL A 521 8.55 -3.25 -10.24
CA VAL A 521 7.65 -4.37 -9.89
C VAL A 521 8.48 -5.66 -9.86
N ASN A 522 8.28 -6.48 -8.84
CA ASN A 522 8.98 -7.77 -8.73
C ASN A 522 8.81 -8.59 -10.02
N PRO A 523 9.90 -8.94 -10.73
CA PRO A 523 9.81 -9.66 -12.00
C PRO A 523 9.11 -11.02 -11.91
N ALA A 524 9.03 -11.63 -10.72
CA ALA A 524 8.27 -12.86 -10.49
C ALA A 524 6.78 -12.74 -10.89
N TRP A 525 6.20 -11.54 -10.81
CA TRP A 525 4.84 -11.29 -11.29
C TRP A 525 4.68 -11.57 -12.79
N ARG A 526 5.71 -11.30 -13.59
CA ARG A 526 5.64 -11.46 -15.05
C ARG A 526 5.54 -12.92 -15.47
N GLN A 527 5.93 -13.81 -14.57
CA GLN A 527 5.88 -15.25 -14.78
C GLN A 527 4.73 -15.92 -14.03
N SER A 528 4.04 -15.24 -13.11
CA SER A 528 3.03 -15.86 -12.25
C SER A 528 1.70 -16.07 -12.95
N VAL A 529 1.07 -17.21 -12.66
CA VAL A 529 -0.33 -17.50 -13.03
C VAL A 529 -1.23 -17.74 -11.82
N LEU A 530 -0.63 -17.89 -10.63
CA LEU A 530 -1.33 -17.94 -9.36
C LEU A 530 -0.59 -17.07 -8.35
N HIS A 531 -1.33 -16.15 -7.73
CA HIS A 531 -0.96 -15.55 -6.45
C HIS A 531 -1.80 -16.21 -5.36
N ALA A 532 -1.15 -16.79 -4.37
CA ALA A 532 -1.82 -17.55 -3.30
C ALA A 532 -1.49 -16.96 -1.94
N ILE A 533 -2.49 -16.89 -1.07
CA ILE A 533 -2.39 -16.45 0.31
C ILE A 533 -2.79 -17.61 1.22
N GLY A 534 -1.91 -17.93 2.16
CA GLY A 534 -2.23 -18.75 3.33
C GLY A 534 -2.41 -17.84 4.56
N ALA A 535 -3.13 -18.32 5.58
CA ALA A 535 -3.26 -17.63 6.85
C ALA A 535 -3.07 -18.56 8.06
N ALA A 536 -2.40 -18.09 9.11
CA ALA A 536 -2.40 -18.72 10.42
C ALA A 536 -3.39 -17.99 11.31
N SER A 537 -4.26 -18.75 11.96
CA SER A 537 -5.27 -18.20 12.88
C SER A 537 -5.13 -18.77 14.28
N TRP A 538 -5.53 -18.01 15.29
CA TRP A 538 -5.49 -18.39 16.71
C TRP A 538 -6.76 -17.99 17.45
N ASP A 539 -6.97 -18.60 18.62
CA ASP A 539 -8.07 -18.21 19.50
C ASP A 539 -7.80 -16.83 20.11
N ALA A 540 -8.85 -16.07 20.43
CA ALA A 540 -8.69 -14.76 21.06
C ALA A 540 -8.02 -14.81 22.45
N SER A 541 -8.05 -15.98 23.11
CA SER A 541 -7.39 -16.24 24.40
C SER A 541 -5.97 -16.81 24.29
N ALA A 542 -5.46 -17.02 23.07
CA ALA A 542 -4.12 -17.59 22.86
C ALA A 542 -3.01 -16.72 23.48
N THR A 543 -1.99 -17.36 24.05
CA THR A 543 -0.85 -16.64 24.62
C THR A 543 0.09 -16.11 23.53
N SER A 544 0.94 -15.14 23.86
CA SER A 544 1.96 -14.62 22.94
C SER A 544 2.86 -15.72 22.37
N GLU A 545 3.20 -16.72 23.18
CA GLU A 545 4.02 -17.87 22.77
C GLU A 545 3.28 -18.77 21.77
N GLU A 546 1.99 -19.04 21.99
CA GLU A 546 1.16 -19.83 21.07
C GLU A 546 0.96 -19.12 19.73
N ILE A 547 0.72 -17.81 19.78
CA ILE A 547 0.63 -16.95 18.60
C ILE A 547 1.94 -17.00 17.83
N GLN A 548 3.08 -16.80 18.51
CA GLN A 548 4.39 -16.85 17.88
C GLN A 548 4.67 -18.21 17.23
N ALA A 549 4.37 -19.31 17.93
CA ALA A 549 4.55 -20.66 17.39
C ALA A 549 3.73 -20.91 16.10
N LYS A 550 2.48 -20.45 16.06
CA LYS A 550 1.64 -20.54 14.84
C LYS A 550 2.19 -19.71 13.70
N ARG A 551 2.65 -18.48 13.98
CA ARG A 551 3.27 -17.60 12.98
C ARG A 551 4.57 -18.19 12.43
N ASP A 552 5.40 -18.76 13.30
CA ASP A 552 6.64 -19.44 12.88
C ASP A 552 6.37 -20.69 12.06
N TYR A 553 5.33 -21.45 12.40
CA TYR A 553 4.91 -22.61 11.61
C TYR A 553 4.44 -22.20 10.21
N LEU A 554 3.61 -21.16 10.10
CA LEU A 554 3.23 -20.58 8.82
C LEU A 554 4.45 -20.21 7.98
N THR A 555 5.33 -19.40 8.58
CA THR A 555 6.48 -18.80 7.89
C THR A 555 7.47 -19.89 7.46
N ASN A 556 7.88 -20.76 8.38
CA ASN A 556 9.07 -21.59 8.23
C ASN A 556 8.75 -23.03 7.79
N VAL A 557 7.49 -23.47 7.91
CA VAL A 557 7.07 -24.82 7.52
C VAL A 557 6.15 -24.76 6.30
N GLN A 558 5.03 -24.04 6.39
CA GLN A 558 4.02 -24.05 5.33
C GLN A 558 4.49 -23.26 4.10
N MET A 559 4.89 -22.00 4.28
CA MET A 559 5.41 -21.19 3.19
C MET A 559 6.73 -21.74 2.65
N GLN A 560 7.50 -22.47 3.46
CA GLN A 560 8.70 -23.14 2.97
C GLN A 560 8.38 -24.20 1.92
N LYS A 561 7.33 -25.01 2.12
CA LYS A 561 6.89 -25.98 1.10
C LYS A 561 6.52 -25.28 -0.21
N TRP A 562 5.83 -24.14 -0.14
CA TRP A 562 5.51 -23.34 -1.33
C TRP A 562 6.78 -22.77 -2.00
N ARG A 563 7.76 -22.29 -1.23
CA ARG A 563 9.07 -21.86 -1.75
C ARG A 563 9.81 -22.98 -2.47
N ASP A 564 9.77 -24.20 -1.93
CA ASP A 564 10.48 -25.37 -2.48
C ASP A 564 9.94 -25.81 -3.85
N VAL A 565 8.67 -25.55 -4.16
CA VAL A 565 8.07 -25.79 -5.48
C VAL A 565 8.08 -24.56 -6.39
N THR A 566 8.50 -23.40 -5.89
CA THR A 566 8.59 -22.14 -6.66
C THR A 566 9.97 -21.46 -6.51
N PRO A 567 11.09 -22.19 -6.72
CA PRO A 567 12.42 -21.64 -6.51
C PRO A 567 12.66 -20.41 -7.40
N GLY A 568 13.22 -19.35 -6.82
CA GLY A 568 13.47 -18.08 -7.52
C GLY A 568 12.24 -17.19 -7.77
N SER A 569 11.02 -17.70 -7.52
CA SER A 569 9.79 -16.89 -7.55
C SER A 569 9.72 -15.92 -6.36
N GLY A 570 8.69 -15.09 -6.30
CA GLY A 570 8.47 -14.08 -5.26
C GLY A 570 7.20 -14.28 -4.44
N ALA A 571 6.89 -13.26 -3.66
CA ALA A 571 5.67 -13.07 -2.88
C ALA A 571 5.23 -11.60 -3.04
N TYR A 572 3.95 -11.32 -2.79
CA TYR A 572 3.44 -9.96 -2.94
C TYR A 572 3.62 -9.16 -1.65
N LEU A 573 4.37 -8.06 -1.74
CA LEU A 573 4.67 -7.18 -0.60
C LEU A 573 3.44 -6.45 -0.01
N GLY A 574 2.33 -6.38 -0.76
CA GLY A 574 1.09 -5.75 -0.30
C GLY A 574 0.23 -6.69 0.56
N GLU A 575 0.43 -8.00 0.39
CA GLU A 575 -0.33 -9.08 1.04
C GLU A 575 0.68 -10.10 1.60
N SER A 576 1.62 -9.59 2.39
CA SER A 576 2.86 -10.29 2.74
C SER A 576 2.85 -10.89 4.14
N ASP A 577 3.81 -11.79 4.37
CA ASP A 577 4.27 -12.15 5.71
C ASP A 577 5.30 -11.13 6.21
N ILE A 578 5.03 -10.51 7.37
CA ILE A 578 5.99 -9.62 8.03
C ILE A 578 7.30 -10.32 8.43
N GLN A 579 7.28 -11.65 8.52
CA GLN A 579 8.41 -12.51 8.87
C GLN A 579 9.06 -13.17 7.65
N GLU A 580 8.65 -12.83 6.41
CA GLU A 580 9.14 -13.52 5.22
C GLU A 580 10.68 -13.57 5.22
N PRO A 581 11.28 -14.78 5.26
CA PRO A 581 12.73 -14.90 5.23
C PRO A 581 13.23 -14.41 3.88
N ASN A 582 14.35 -13.68 3.88
CA ASN A 582 14.92 -13.12 2.65
C ASN A 582 13.89 -12.26 1.87
N PHE A 583 13.15 -11.41 2.60
CA PHE A 583 12.15 -10.51 2.04
C PHE A 583 12.68 -9.69 0.85
N GLN A 584 13.99 -9.40 0.82
CA GLN A 584 14.66 -8.73 -0.30
C GLN A 584 14.39 -9.44 -1.62
N GLN A 585 14.65 -10.74 -1.68
CA GLN A 585 14.39 -11.58 -2.85
C GLN A 585 12.89 -11.80 -3.03
N ALA A 586 12.16 -12.10 -1.96
CA ALA A 586 10.75 -12.46 -2.06
C ALA A 586 9.90 -11.30 -2.60
N PHE A 587 10.14 -10.07 -2.13
CA PHE A 587 9.30 -8.91 -2.45
C PHE A 587 9.82 -8.08 -3.62
N TYR A 588 11.13 -8.08 -3.87
CA TYR A 588 11.73 -7.22 -4.88
C TYR A 588 12.54 -7.96 -5.94
N GLY A 589 12.91 -9.22 -5.69
CA GLY A 589 13.69 -10.04 -6.62
C GLY A 589 15.04 -9.39 -6.98
N GLU A 590 15.40 -9.47 -8.25
CA GLU A 590 16.65 -8.88 -8.77
C GLU A 590 16.69 -7.35 -8.70
N ASN A 591 15.54 -6.68 -8.54
CA ASN A 591 15.48 -5.22 -8.42
C ASN A 591 16.03 -4.71 -7.08
N TYR A 592 16.19 -5.57 -6.07
CA TYR A 592 16.53 -5.15 -4.71
C TYR A 592 17.82 -4.33 -4.63
N ALA A 593 18.88 -4.75 -5.31
CA ALA A 593 20.17 -4.07 -5.25
C ALA A 593 20.08 -2.62 -5.75
N ARG A 594 19.36 -2.39 -6.86
CA ARG A 594 19.12 -1.04 -7.41
C ARG A 594 18.21 -0.24 -6.49
N LEU A 595 17.12 -0.84 -6.00
CA LEU A 595 16.21 -0.19 -5.05
C LEU A 595 16.95 0.28 -3.79
N TYR A 596 17.80 -0.58 -3.21
CA TYR A 596 18.59 -0.24 -2.03
C TYR A 596 19.58 0.90 -2.29
N GLN A 597 20.27 0.92 -3.44
CA GLN A 597 21.13 2.05 -3.83
C GLN A 597 20.34 3.36 -3.93
N LEU A 598 19.15 3.33 -4.54
CA LEU A 598 18.28 4.50 -4.64
C LEU A 598 17.75 4.93 -3.27
N LYS A 599 17.47 3.98 -2.37
CA LYS A 599 17.08 4.28 -0.99
C LYS A 599 18.18 5.05 -0.27
N GLN A 600 19.43 4.60 -0.36
CA GLN A 600 20.57 5.30 0.22
C GLN A 600 20.77 6.70 -0.37
N ARG A 601 20.43 6.89 -1.66
CA ARG A 601 20.50 8.20 -2.33
C ARG A 601 19.37 9.15 -1.93
N PHE A 602 18.11 8.71 -1.96
CA PHE A 602 16.94 9.57 -1.75
C PHE A 602 16.58 9.77 -0.27
N ASP A 603 17.05 8.89 0.61
CA ASP A 603 16.81 8.99 2.04
C ASP A 603 18.06 8.57 2.86
N PRO A 604 19.19 9.29 2.71
CA PRO A 604 20.47 8.96 3.35
C PRO A 604 20.46 9.12 4.88
N LYS A 605 19.38 9.67 5.45
CA LYS A 605 19.17 9.84 6.90
C LYS A 605 18.13 8.86 7.46
N GLY A 606 17.63 7.96 6.62
CA GLY A 606 16.60 6.97 6.96
C GLY A 606 15.40 7.59 7.66
N VAL A 607 14.86 8.66 7.08
CA VAL A 607 13.62 9.31 7.51
C VAL A 607 12.45 8.33 7.38
N PHE A 608 12.40 7.58 6.28
CA PHE A 608 11.36 6.60 6.02
C PHE A 608 11.81 5.20 6.42
N TYR A 609 10.98 4.55 7.23
CA TYR A 609 11.16 3.16 7.63
C TYR A 609 9.80 2.47 7.70
N ALA A 610 9.75 1.25 7.20
CA ALA A 610 8.73 0.28 7.52
C ALA A 610 9.36 -1.12 7.49
N ARG A 611 8.83 -2.05 8.29
CA ARG A 611 9.31 -3.43 8.28
C ARG A 611 9.17 -4.01 6.86
N THR A 612 10.17 -4.78 6.43
CA THR A 612 10.31 -5.39 5.08
C THR A 612 10.34 -4.40 3.90
N ALA A 613 10.34 -3.08 4.15
CA ALA A 613 10.60 -2.09 3.11
C ALA A 613 12.07 -2.14 2.68
N VAL A 614 12.37 -1.62 1.48
CA VAL A 614 13.75 -1.47 0.99
C VAL A 614 14.59 -0.68 2.01
N GLY A 615 15.72 -1.25 2.44
CA GLY A 615 16.62 -0.69 3.42
C GLY A 615 16.17 -0.81 4.88
N SER A 616 15.12 -1.58 5.16
CA SER A 616 14.65 -1.81 6.53
C SER A 616 15.59 -2.68 7.36
N GLU A 617 16.47 -3.47 6.72
CA GLU A 617 17.50 -4.28 7.36
C GLU A 617 18.64 -3.46 8.01
N ASP A 618 18.76 -2.19 7.63
CA ASP A 618 19.69 -1.25 8.28
C ASP A 618 19.20 -0.87 9.68
N TRP A 619 17.99 -1.30 10.07
CA TRP A 619 17.35 -0.94 11.33
C TRP A 619 16.86 -2.17 12.12
N THR A 620 16.90 -2.05 13.44
CA THR A 620 16.32 -2.97 14.40
C THR A 620 15.43 -2.23 15.40
N LEU A 621 14.46 -2.93 16.00
CA LEU A 621 13.58 -2.39 17.04
C LEU A 621 13.98 -2.99 18.39
N ASP A 622 14.18 -2.15 19.41
CA ASP A 622 14.31 -2.62 20.79
C ASP A 622 12.93 -2.92 21.42
N LEU A 623 12.95 -3.40 22.67
CA LEU A 623 11.73 -3.80 23.39
C LEU A 623 10.82 -2.61 23.72
N GLU A 624 11.38 -1.41 23.79
CA GLU A 624 10.68 -0.14 23.99
C GLU A 624 10.13 0.45 22.68
N GLY A 625 10.36 -0.22 21.55
CA GLY A 625 9.93 0.21 20.22
C GLY A 625 10.77 1.33 19.63
N ARG A 626 12.00 1.53 20.11
CA ARG A 626 12.99 2.43 19.51
C ARG A 626 13.57 1.79 18.26
N LEU A 627 13.66 2.58 17.21
CA LEU A 627 14.30 2.17 15.96
C LEU A 627 15.78 2.56 15.99
N CYS A 628 16.68 1.58 15.96
CA CYS A 628 18.13 1.76 16.01
C CYS A 628 18.82 1.17 14.79
N PRO A 629 20.00 1.67 14.38
CA PRO A 629 20.81 1.02 13.36
C PRO A 629 21.15 -0.42 13.77
N ASN A 630 21.08 -1.35 12.81
CA ASN A 630 21.37 -2.77 13.01
C ASN A 630 22.86 -3.10 12.89
#